data_AF-C0D8V3-F1
#
_entry.id   AF-C0D8V3-F1
#
_cell.length_a   1.000
_cell.length_b   1.000
_cell.length_c   1.000
_cell.angle_alpha   90.00
_cell.angle_beta   90.00
_cell.angle_gamma   90.00
#
_symmetry.space_group_name_H-M   'P 1'
#
loop_
_entity.id
_entity.type
_entity.pdbx_description
1 polymer ?
#
loop_
_entity_poly.entity_id
_entity_poly.type
_entity_poly.pdbx_seq_one_letter_code
_entity_poly.pdbx_strand_id
1 'polypeptide(L)'
;MYLNTPCRNYGEVREAIEARSLVVRVVKNRSGELCGQVENGRVGIAMGFALQMILPAACAVVCAVFARSWAALSAVAVYGLLPFVLPLNGFVSAAMTLAGLFGLAGGWSPVLVALLLPGVFYSAGKSAWWFFIQLGLIKDIMAGRDRFERLWKQKLFALQDRDGIYQYGGLDGDRGGKT
;
A
#
# COMPACT_ATOMS: atom_id res chain seq x y z
N MET A 1 -12.93 17.85 19.88
CA MET A 1 -12.26 16.62 19.38
C MET A 1 -12.15 16.57 17.86
N TYR A 2 -12.97 17.35 17.15
CA TYR A 2 -13.01 17.48 15.69
C TYR A 2 -12.66 18.91 15.21
N LEU A 3 -11.89 19.64 16.03
CA LEU A 3 -11.71 21.11 15.90
C LEU A 3 -11.17 21.59 14.56
N ASN A 4 -10.59 20.69 13.77
CA ASN A 4 -10.03 21.00 12.45
C ASN A 4 -10.77 20.29 11.31
N THR A 5 -11.79 19.45 11.54
CA THR A 5 -12.54 18.80 10.46
C THR A 5 -13.86 19.53 10.17
N PRO A 6 -14.39 19.48 8.94
CA PRO A 6 -15.70 20.05 8.62
C PRO A 6 -16.86 19.37 9.37
N CYS A 7 -16.66 18.12 9.82
CA CYS A 7 -17.61 17.38 10.64
C CYS A 7 -17.47 17.71 12.12
N ARG A 8 -18.59 17.91 12.82
CA ARG A 8 -18.67 18.19 14.27
C ARG A 8 -18.81 16.92 15.11
N ASN A 9 -19.40 15.87 14.54
CA ASN A 9 -19.70 14.60 15.23
C ASN A 9 -19.35 13.36 14.38
N TYR A 10 -19.18 12.21 15.03
CA TYR A 10 -18.92 10.93 14.36
C TYR A 10 -20.01 10.54 13.33
N GLY A 11 -21.28 10.85 13.60
CA GLY A 11 -22.38 10.61 12.65
C GLY A 11 -22.19 11.33 11.33
N GLU A 12 -21.77 12.60 11.37
CA GLU A 12 -21.49 13.41 10.17
C GLU A 12 -20.25 12.90 9.42
N VAL A 13 -19.22 12.42 10.13
CA VAL A 13 -18.05 11.79 9.50
C VAL A 13 -18.48 10.53 8.75
N ARG A 14 -19.33 9.71 9.37
CA ARG A 14 -19.87 8.49 8.74
C ARG A 14 -20.68 8.82 7.50
N GLU A 15 -21.61 9.76 7.59
CA GLU A 15 -22.43 10.19 6.45
C GLU A 15 -21.57 10.78 5.32
N ALA A 16 -20.54 11.56 5.64
CA ALA A 16 -19.61 12.11 4.65
C ALA A 16 -18.75 11.04 3.95
N ILE A 17 -18.35 9.99 4.68
CA ILE A 17 -17.66 8.83 4.11
C ILE A 17 -18.62 8.01 3.22
N GLU A 18 -19.86 7.78 3.67
CA GLU A 18 -20.91 7.09 2.88
C GLU A 18 -21.24 7.86 1.60
N ALA A 19 -21.33 9.19 1.69
CA ALA A 19 -21.56 10.09 0.55
C ALA A 19 -20.33 10.29 -0.35
N ARG A 20 -19.19 9.67 -0.02
CA ARG A 20 -17.89 9.83 -0.72
C ARG A 20 -17.39 11.28 -0.81
N SER A 21 -17.92 12.19 0.00
CA SER A 21 -17.40 13.56 0.09
C SER A 21 -16.07 13.59 0.84
N LEU A 22 -15.81 12.59 1.69
CA LEU A 22 -14.67 12.58 2.59
C LEU A 22 -13.86 11.29 2.45
N VAL A 23 -12.57 11.44 2.14
CA VAL A 23 -11.65 10.34 1.81
C VAL A 23 -10.78 10.03 3.02
N VAL A 24 -10.74 8.77 3.44
CA VAL A 24 -9.85 8.31 4.50
C VAL A 24 -8.47 8.01 3.91
N ARG A 25 -7.45 8.77 4.33
CA ARG A 25 -6.05 8.52 3.99
C ARG A 25 -5.31 7.88 5.14
N VAL A 26 -4.51 6.87 4.81
CA VAL A 26 -3.58 6.27 5.75
C VAL A 26 -2.31 7.10 5.82
N VAL A 27 -1.79 7.34 7.03
CA VAL A 27 -0.56 8.10 7.23
C VAL A 27 0.64 7.23 6.85
N LYS A 28 1.45 7.70 5.90
CA LYS A 28 2.69 7.01 5.50
C LYS A 28 3.61 6.83 6.72
N ASN A 29 4.27 5.68 6.81
CA ASN A 29 5.16 5.23 7.91
C ASN A 29 4.50 4.67 9.18
N ARG A 30 3.16 4.68 9.31
CA ARG A 30 2.44 3.99 10.41
C ARG A 30 1.71 2.72 10.00
N SER A 31 1.99 2.21 8.79
CA SER A 31 1.30 1.05 8.22
C SER A 31 1.47 -0.23 9.05
N GLY A 32 2.60 -0.41 9.74
CA GLY A 32 2.83 -1.54 10.63
C GLY A 32 1.93 -1.51 11.88
N GLU A 33 1.80 -0.35 12.52
CA GLU A 33 0.87 -0.14 13.65
C GLU A 33 -0.59 -0.29 13.20
N LEU A 34 -0.93 0.21 12.00
CA LEU A 34 -2.25 0.04 11.40
C LEU A 34 -2.60 -1.43 11.15
N CYS A 35 -1.68 -2.23 10.61
CA CYS A 35 -1.93 -3.65 10.37
C CYS A 35 -2.19 -4.43 11.66
N GLY A 36 -1.62 -3.98 12.79
CA GLY A 36 -1.88 -4.57 14.11
C GLY A 36 -3.19 -4.12 14.76
N GLN A 37 -3.68 -2.92 14.42
CA GLN A 37 -4.88 -2.32 15.02
C GLN A 37 -6.15 -2.55 14.19
N VAL A 38 -6.03 -2.81 12.88
CA VAL A 38 -7.16 -3.09 11.99
C VAL A 38 -7.58 -4.56 12.15
N GLU A 39 -8.65 -4.78 12.90
CA GLU A 39 -9.24 -6.10 13.11
C GLU A 39 -10.09 -6.51 11.91
N ASN A 40 -10.86 -5.56 11.36
CA ASN A 40 -11.72 -5.83 10.22
C ASN A 40 -10.91 -5.81 8.92
N GLY A 41 -10.78 -6.97 8.28
CA GLY A 41 -10.00 -7.10 7.03
C GLY A 41 -8.56 -7.56 7.22
N ARG A 42 -8.17 -8.00 8.43
CA ARG A 42 -6.85 -8.59 8.73
C ARG A 42 -6.44 -9.68 7.73
N VAL A 43 -7.38 -10.53 7.33
CA VAL A 43 -7.15 -11.59 6.32
C VAL A 43 -6.86 -10.98 4.94
N GLY A 44 -7.59 -9.92 4.54
CA GLY A 44 -7.36 -9.23 3.27
C GLY A 44 -6.02 -8.48 3.26
N ILE A 45 -5.64 -7.86 4.37
CA ILE A 45 -4.34 -7.21 4.54
C ILE A 45 -3.21 -8.23 4.46
N ALA A 46 -3.32 -9.36 5.16
CA ALA A 46 -2.34 -10.44 5.11
C ALA A 46 -2.24 -11.06 3.70
N MET A 47 -3.38 -11.29 3.05
CA MET A 47 -3.42 -11.80 1.68
C MET A 47 -2.80 -10.80 0.69
N GLY A 48 -3.11 -9.50 0.82
CA GLY A 48 -2.47 -8.44 0.02
C GLY A 48 -0.96 -8.38 0.22
N PHE A 49 -0.50 -8.56 1.47
CA PHE A 49 0.93 -8.65 1.78
C PHE A 49 1.58 -9.93 1.24
N ALA A 50 0.85 -11.04 1.15
CA ALA A 50 1.34 -12.25 0.49
C ALA A 50 1.39 -12.06 -1.03
N LEU A 51 0.43 -11.34 -1.61
CA LEU A 51 0.31 -11.11 -3.05
C LEU A 51 1.55 -10.40 -3.64
N GLN A 52 2.10 -9.42 -2.92
CA GLN A 52 3.36 -8.75 -3.32
C GLN A 52 4.59 -9.66 -3.33
N MET A 53 4.54 -10.83 -2.69
CA MET A 53 5.61 -11.84 -2.75
C MET A 53 5.31 -12.92 -3.79
N ILE A 54 4.06 -13.39 -3.84
CA ILE A 54 3.63 -14.49 -4.71
C ILE A 54 3.67 -14.09 -6.18
N LEU A 55 3.17 -12.91 -6.54
CA LEU A 55 3.12 -12.48 -7.95
C LEU A 55 4.52 -12.38 -8.58
N PRO A 56 5.50 -11.70 -7.94
CA PRO A 56 6.85 -11.66 -8.47
C PRO A 56 7.53 -13.04 -8.51
N ALA A 57 7.30 -13.86 -7.49
CA ALA A 57 7.85 -15.21 -7.43
C ALA A 57 7.30 -16.10 -8.55
N ALA A 58 6.00 -16.05 -8.82
CA ALA A 58 5.38 -16.78 -9.92
C ALA A 58 5.97 -16.34 -11.28
N CYS A 59 6.19 -15.03 -11.46
CA CYS A 59 6.82 -14.49 -12.67
C CYS A 59 8.27 -15.01 -12.83
N ALA A 60 9.07 -15.00 -11.75
CA ALA A 60 10.42 -15.53 -11.76
C ALA A 60 10.48 -17.04 -12.06
N VAL A 61 9.52 -17.83 -11.54
CA VAL A 61 9.39 -19.26 -11.85
C VAL A 61 9.06 -19.48 -13.33
N VAL A 62 8.12 -18.72 -13.88
CA VAL A 62 7.77 -18.78 -15.31
C VAL A 62 9.00 -18.43 -16.17
N CYS A 63 9.76 -17.40 -15.80
CA CYS A 63 11.01 -17.05 -16.47
C CYS A 63 12.06 -18.18 -16.38
N ALA A 64 12.21 -18.83 -15.22
CA ALA A 64 13.15 -19.94 -15.05
C ALA A 64 12.81 -21.14 -15.95
N VAL A 65 11.52 -21.48 -16.05
CA VAL A 65 11.03 -22.56 -16.92
C VAL A 65 11.24 -22.20 -18.39
N PHE A 66 10.87 -20.98 -18.79
CA PHE A 66 10.98 -20.53 -20.19
C PHE A 66 12.44 -20.45 -20.66
N ALA A 67 13.33 -19.89 -19.82
CA ALA A 67 14.76 -19.78 -20.12
C ALA A 67 15.56 -21.05 -19.84
N ARG A 68 14.91 -22.13 -19.37
CA ARG A 68 15.55 -23.40 -18.94
C ARG A 68 16.73 -23.21 -17.99
N SER A 69 16.66 -22.19 -17.13
CA SER A 69 17.76 -21.81 -16.24
C SER A 69 17.27 -21.69 -14.81
N TRP A 70 17.61 -22.70 -14.01
CA TRP A 70 17.26 -22.74 -12.58
C TRP A 70 17.94 -21.63 -11.76
N ALA A 71 19.02 -21.05 -12.28
CA ALA A 71 19.68 -19.89 -11.66
C ALA A 71 18.74 -18.68 -11.54
N ALA A 72 17.74 -18.56 -12.42
CA ALA A 72 16.72 -17.52 -12.35
C ALA A 72 15.84 -17.58 -11.10
N LEU A 73 15.78 -18.72 -10.39
CA LEU A 73 15.07 -18.85 -9.12
C LEU A 73 15.70 -18.02 -7.99
N SER A 74 16.96 -17.60 -8.11
CA SER A 74 17.57 -16.65 -7.16
C SER A 74 16.77 -15.35 -7.03
N ALA A 75 16.09 -14.91 -8.10
CA ALA A 75 15.22 -13.74 -8.07
C ALA A 75 14.03 -13.90 -7.11
N VAL A 76 13.55 -15.13 -6.86
CA VAL A 76 12.47 -15.40 -5.90
C VAL A 76 12.90 -14.99 -4.49
N ALA A 77 14.13 -15.34 -4.08
CA ALA A 77 14.66 -14.96 -2.77
C ALA A 77 14.80 -13.43 -2.64
N VAL A 78 15.25 -12.77 -3.71
CA VAL A 78 15.35 -11.30 -3.76
C VAL A 78 13.98 -10.65 -3.57
N TYR A 79 12.97 -11.08 -4.33
CA TYR A 79 11.61 -10.54 -4.22
C TYR A 79 10.90 -10.89 -2.91
N GLY A 80 11.25 -12.01 -2.27
CA GLY A 80 10.75 -12.35 -0.94
C GLY A 80 11.29 -11.44 0.17
N LEU A 81 12.53 -10.95 0.04
CA LEU A 81 13.15 -10.02 1.00
C LEU A 81 12.83 -8.55 0.69
N LEU A 82 12.45 -8.25 -0.54
CA LEU A 82 12.24 -6.89 -1.02
C LEU A 82 11.23 -6.05 -0.21
N PRO A 83 10.09 -6.60 0.27
CA PRO A 83 9.17 -5.88 1.16
C PRO A 83 9.80 -5.36 2.45
N PHE A 84 10.90 -5.98 2.91
CA PHE A 84 11.55 -5.66 4.18
C PHE A 84 12.74 -4.71 4.01
N VAL A 85 13.41 -4.75 2.85
CA VAL A 85 14.67 -4.02 2.62
C VAL A 85 14.45 -2.72 1.87
N LEU A 86 13.65 -2.72 0.79
CA LEU A 86 13.58 -1.60 -0.14
C LEU A 86 12.15 -1.44 -0.70
N PRO A 87 11.40 -0.43 -0.26
CA PRO A 87 10.10 -0.13 -0.87
C PRO A 87 10.32 0.45 -2.27
N LEU A 88 10.19 -0.37 -3.32
CA LEU A 88 10.22 0.13 -4.70
C LEU A 88 9.04 1.06 -4.98
N ASN A 89 9.30 2.14 -5.70
CA ASN A 89 8.28 3.03 -6.24
C ASN A 89 7.76 2.50 -7.58
N GLY A 90 6.53 2.87 -7.94
CA GLY A 90 5.87 2.40 -9.17
C GLY A 90 6.66 2.74 -10.44
N PHE A 91 7.30 3.92 -10.49
CA PHE A 91 8.15 4.32 -11.62
C PHE A 91 9.37 3.41 -11.78
N VAL A 92 10.09 3.13 -10.68
CA VAL A 92 11.26 2.23 -10.70
C VAL A 92 10.84 0.82 -11.09
N SER A 93 9.70 0.36 -10.59
CA SER A 93 9.12 -0.95 -10.91
C SER A 93 8.79 -1.09 -12.40
N ALA A 94 8.22 -0.04 -13.01
CA ALA A 94 7.94 -0.01 -14.44
C ALA A 94 9.22 0.01 -15.28
N ALA A 95 10.22 0.83 -14.89
CA ALA A 95 11.50 0.89 -15.56
C ALA A 95 12.25 -0.45 -15.53
N MET A 96 12.23 -1.13 -14.37
CA MET A 96 12.79 -2.48 -14.23
C MET A 96 12.10 -3.47 -15.16
N THR A 97 10.77 -3.51 -15.19
CA THR A 97 10.04 -4.44 -16.07
C THR A 97 10.31 -4.16 -17.55
N LEU A 98 10.37 -2.89 -17.97
CA LEU A 98 10.74 -2.53 -19.34
C LEU A 98 12.15 -2.98 -19.69
N ALA A 99 13.12 -2.77 -18.80
CA ALA A 99 14.49 -3.26 -18.96
C ALA A 99 14.55 -4.80 -19.01
N GLY A 100 13.72 -5.48 -18.20
CA GLY A 100 13.60 -6.94 -18.22
C GLY A 100 13.04 -7.46 -19.55
N LEU A 101 12.00 -6.81 -20.09
CA LEU A 101 11.42 -7.15 -21.39
C LEU A 101 12.42 -6.92 -22.53
N PHE A 102 13.15 -5.80 -22.48
CA PHE A 102 14.22 -5.52 -23.43
C PHE A 102 15.34 -6.56 -23.33
N GLY A 103 15.75 -6.93 -22.10
CA GLY A 103 16.74 -7.96 -21.87
C GLY A 103 16.30 -9.34 -22.35
N LEU A 104 15.01 -9.66 -22.24
CA LEU A 104 14.44 -10.90 -22.77
C LEU A 104 14.51 -10.94 -24.30
N ALA A 105 14.22 -9.82 -24.98
CA ALA A 105 14.35 -9.70 -26.44
C ALA A 105 15.82 -9.67 -26.91
N GLY A 106 16.71 -9.06 -26.11
CA GLY A 106 18.14 -8.92 -26.39
C GLY A 106 19.00 -10.10 -25.95
N GLY A 107 18.42 -11.18 -25.44
CA GLY A 107 19.15 -12.39 -25.02
C GLY A 107 20.04 -12.20 -23.80
N TRP A 108 19.67 -11.32 -22.86
CA TRP A 108 20.40 -11.11 -21.62
C TRP A 108 20.37 -12.35 -20.72
N SER A 109 21.26 -12.37 -19.71
CA SER A 109 21.29 -13.45 -18.72
C SER A 109 19.90 -13.69 -18.10
N PRO A 110 19.41 -14.95 -18.05
CA PRO A 110 18.11 -15.29 -17.49
C PRO A 110 17.91 -14.83 -16.04
N VAL A 111 18.99 -14.78 -15.26
CA VAL A 111 18.99 -14.27 -13.88
C VAL A 111 18.64 -12.78 -13.86
N LEU A 112 19.24 -12.02 -14.77
CA LEU A 112 19.08 -10.57 -14.85
C LEU A 112 17.68 -10.22 -15.36
N VAL A 113 17.18 -10.96 -16.34
CA VAL A 113 15.80 -10.86 -16.82
C VAL A 113 14.81 -11.19 -15.70
N ALA A 114 14.99 -12.30 -14.98
CA ALA A 114 14.10 -12.71 -13.89
C ALA A 114 14.13 -11.76 -12.68
N LEU A 115 15.19 -10.98 -12.50
CA LEU A 115 15.30 -9.97 -11.45
C LEU A 115 14.64 -8.64 -11.83
N LEU A 116 14.49 -8.36 -13.13
CA LEU A 116 13.96 -7.10 -13.65
C LEU A 116 12.48 -7.19 -14.04
N LEU A 117 12.09 -8.28 -14.71
CA LEU A 117 10.74 -8.48 -15.25
C LEU A 117 9.63 -8.37 -14.19
N PRO A 118 9.79 -8.92 -12.97
CA PRO A 118 8.71 -8.93 -11.98
C PRO A 118 8.44 -7.59 -11.26
N GLY A 119 9.13 -6.51 -11.63
CA GLY A 119 9.00 -5.20 -10.98
C GLY A 119 7.55 -4.70 -10.90
N VAL A 120 6.84 -4.65 -12.02
CA VAL A 120 5.43 -4.21 -12.09
C VAL A 120 4.52 -5.12 -11.26
N PHE A 121 4.78 -6.43 -11.22
CA PHE A 121 4.02 -7.38 -10.42
C PHE A 121 4.17 -7.12 -8.91
N TYR A 122 5.37 -6.77 -8.46
CA TYR A 122 5.61 -6.34 -7.08
C TYR A 122 4.84 -5.04 -6.78
N SER A 123 4.91 -4.05 -7.68
CA SER A 123 4.16 -2.79 -7.53
C SER A 123 2.65 -3.00 -7.50
N ALA A 124 2.13 -3.93 -8.31
CA ALA A 124 0.70 -4.28 -8.32
C ALA A 124 0.28 -4.92 -7.00
N GLY A 125 1.07 -5.88 -6.48
CA GLY A 125 0.82 -6.48 -5.16
C GLY A 125 0.87 -5.47 -4.02
N LYS A 126 1.84 -4.55 -4.04
CA LYS A 126 1.95 -3.45 -3.07
C LYS A 126 0.73 -2.52 -3.13
N SER A 127 0.24 -2.20 -4.33
CA SER A 127 -0.97 -1.39 -4.51
C SER A 127 -2.22 -2.10 -3.96
N ALA A 128 -2.37 -3.40 -4.25
CA ALA A 128 -3.45 -4.22 -3.71
C ALA A 128 -3.40 -4.28 -2.17
N TRP A 129 -2.21 -4.42 -1.59
CA TRP A 129 -2.04 -4.38 -0.13
C TRP A 129 -2.50 -3.07 0.49
N TRP A 130 -2.10 -1.93 -0.09
CA TRP A 130 -2.57 -0.60 0.35
C TRP A 130 -4.09 -0.45 0.25
N PHE A 131 -4.68 -0.98 -0.82
CA PHE A 131 -6.13 -0.98 -1.01
C PHE A 131 -6.84 -1.80 0.09
N PHE A 132 -6.33 -2.98 0.45
CA PHE A 132 -6.88 -3.77 1.54
C PHE A 132 -6.75 -3.10 2.91
N ILE A 133 -5.65 -2.40 3.18
CA ILE A 133 -5.49 -1.60 4.41
C ILE A 133 -6.55 -0.49 4.45
N GLN A 134 -6.73 0.26 3.35
CA GLN A 134 -7.73 1.32 3.29
C GLN A 134 -9.15 0.78 3.50
N LEU A 135 -9.51 -0.32 2.84
CA LEU A 135 -10.82 -0.95 3.02
C LEU A 135 -11.04 -1.45 4.45
N GLY A 136 -10.04 -2.09 5.05
CA GLY A 136 -10.12 -2.57 6.43
C GLY A 136 -10.31 -1.41 7.41
N LEU A 137 -9.53 -0.34 7.22
CA LEU A 137 -9.64 0.88 8.01
C LEU A 137 -11.01 1.54 7.88
N ILE A 138 -11.55 1.67 6.66
CA ILE A 138 -12.90 2.22 6.44
C ILE A 138 -13.94 1.36 7.16
N LYS A 139 -13.86 0.02 7.05
CA LYS A 139 -14.78 -0.88 7.76
C LYS A 139 -14.69 -0.72 9.28
N ASP A 140 -13.48 -0.60 9.83
CA ASP A 140 -13.28 -0.39 11.27
C ASP A 140 -13.78 0.97 11.75
N ILE A 141 -13.59 2.03 10.94
CA ILE A 141 -14.16 3.35 11.18
C ILE A 141 -15.69 3.28 11.21
N MET A 142 -16.30 2.57 10.26
CA MET A 142 -17.76 2.45 10.12
C MET A 142 -18.40 1.57 11.20
N ALA A 143 -17.65 0.61 11.76
CA ALA A 143 -18.14 -0.36 12.73
C ALA A 143 -18.51 0.26 14.09
N GLY A 144 -18.00 1.45 14.44
CA GLY A 144 -18.42 2.14 15.65
C GLY A 144 -17.53 3.29 16.08
N ARG A 145 -18.14 4.23 16.81
CA ARG A 145 -17.50 5.46 17.32
C ARG A 145 -16.23 5.19 18.13
N ASP A 146 -16.23 4.18 18.99
CA ASP A 146 -15.08 3.87 19.85
C ASP A 146 -13.86 3.34 19.08
N ARG A 147 -14.08 2.66 17.95
CA ARG A 147 -12.99 2.24 17.05
C ARG A 147 -12.43 3.44 16.32
N PHE A 148 -13.31 4.28 15.76
CA PHE A 148 -12.91 5.52 15.12
C PHE A 148 -12.08 6.41 16.06
N GLU A 149 -12.57 6.69 17.27
CA GLU A 149 -11.87 7.58 18.20
C GLU A 149 -10.51 7.02 18.64
N ARG A 150 -10.38 5.70 18.82
CA ARG A 150 -9.09 5.06 19.13
C ARG A 150 -8.09 5.22 17.99
N LEU A 151 -8.48 4.86 16.77
CA LEU A 151 -7.63 4.95 15.58
C LEU A 151 -7.27 6.42 15.24
N TRP A 152 -8.22 7.34 15.47
CA TRP A 152 -8.04 8.78 15.27
C TRP A 152 -7.04 9.36 16.26
N LYS A 153 -7.20 9.07 17.57
CA LYS A 153 -6.26 9.50 18.62
C LYS A 153 -4.83 9.03 18.38
N GLN A 154 -4.67 7.83 17.83
CA GLN A 154 -3.36 7.26 17.50
C GLN A 154 -2.72 7.87 16.25
N LYS A 155 -3.36 8.87 15.61
CA LYS A 155 -2.86 9.55 14.41
C LYS A 155 -2.61 8.57 13.23
N LEU A 156 -3.33 7.45 13.17
CA LEU A 156 -3.12 6.40 12.16
C LEU A 156 -3.67 6.78 10.79
N PHE A 157 -4.74 7.57 10.75
CA PHE A 157 -5.36 8.03 9.52
C PHE A 157 -5.63 9.52 9.57
N ALA A 158 -5.77 10.09 8.37
CA ALA A 158 -6.18 11.45 8.13
C ALA A 158 -7.46 11.45 7.29
N LEU A 159 -8.30 12.43 7.52
CA LEU A 159 -9.51 12.67 6.74
C LEU A 159 -9.19 13.75 5.72
N GLN A 160 -9.41 13.47 4.43
CA GLN A 160 -9.24 14.44 3.37
C GLN A 160 -10.58 14.84 2.80
N ASP A 161 -10.80 16.14 2.67
CA ASP A 161 -11.88 16.73 1.88
C ASP A 161 -11.26 17.53 0.71
N ARG A 162 -12.09 18.14 -0.14
CA ARG A 162 -11.68 19.03 -1.22
C ARG A 162 -10.81 20.20 -0.73
N ASP A 163 -11.06 20.65 0.49
CA ASP A 163 -10.44 21.85 1.06
C ASP A 163 -9.14 21.57 1.85
N GLY A 164 -8.85 20.32 2.22
CA GLY A 164 -7.68 20.03 3.04
C GLY A 164 -7.58 18.62 3.61
N ILE A 165 -6.49 18.38 4.34
CA ILE A 165 -6.19 17.13 5.05
C ILE A 165 -6.22 17.39 6.55
N TYR A 166 -6.98 16.58 7.27
CA TYR A 166 -7.26 16.74 8.69
C TYR A 166 -6.78 15.51 9.46
N GLN A 167 -6.10 15.74 10.59
CA GLN A 167 -5.60 14.68 11.46
C GLN A 167 -5.77 15.08 12.92
N TYR A 168 -5.89 14.10 13.81
CA TYR A 168 -6.02 14.33 15.24
C TYR A 168 -4.83 15.13 15.79
N GLY A 169 -5.12 16.23 16.50
CA GLY A 169 -4.13 17.13 17.07
C GLY A 169 -3.51 18.14 16.10
N GLY A 170 -3.97 18.19 14.85
CA GLY A 170 -3.35 19.00 13.80
C GLY A 170 -2.14 18.29 13.18
N LEU A 171 -1.81 18.68 11.94
CA LEU A 171 -0.53 18.34 11.35
C LEU A 171 0.53 19.13 12.14
N ASP A 172 1.47 18.43 12.77
CA ASP A 172 2.69 19.05 13.30
C ASP A 172 3.45 19.65 12.11
N GLY A 173 3.07 20.87 11.71
CA GLY A 173 3.60 21.53 10.51
C GLY A 173 2.67 22.53 9.82
N ASP A 174 1.34 22.48 10.00
CA ASP A 174 0.45 23.37 9.24
C ASP A 174 -0.03 24.56 10.07
N ARG A 175 0.93 25.44 10.40
CA ARG A 175 0.62 26.86 10.59
C ARG A 175 0.64 27.51 9.22
N GLY A 176 -0.55 27.62 8.62
CA GLY A 176 -0.93 28.66 7.66
C GLY A 176 0.06 28.95 6.53
N GLY A 177 -0.26 28.46 5.33
CA GLY A 177 0.37 28.94 4.12
C GLY A 177 -0.45 28.63 2.89
N LYS A 178 -1.31 29.58 2.49
CA LYS A 178 -1.61 29.74 1.06
C LYS A 178 -0.29 30.06 0.36
N THR A 179 0.17 29.14 -0.49
CA THR A 179 0.81 29.40 -1.79
C THR A 179 0.74 28.13 -2.61
#